data_AF-A0A821ZSX2-F1
#
_entry.id   AF-A0A821ZSX2-F1
#
_cell.length_a   1.000
_cell.length_b   1.000
_cell.length_c   1.000
_cell.angle_alpha   90.00
_cell.angle_beta   90.00
_cell.angle_gamma   90.00
#
_symmetry.space_group_name_H-M   'P 1'
#
loop_
_entity.id
_entity.type
_entity.pdbx_description
1 polymer ?
#
loop_
_entity_poly.entity_id
_entity_poly.type
_entity_poly.pdbx_seq_one_letter_code
_entity_poly.pdbx_strand_id
1 'polypeptide(L)'
;MFVAFKSPCPPYVNTLKGDILILAIWLSTYVLLGYPRLIIANYVRDYCSSGMFWYGVSVQLGALFGSILNYHLIEIFSLFNEKMPCEQINC
;
A
#
# COMPACT_ATOMS: atom_id res chain seq x y z
N MET A 1 -4.07 2.43 -6.77
CA MET A 1 -4.21 1.84 -8.13
C MET A 1 -4.74 2.84 -9.16
N PHE A 2 -5.84 3.57 -8.91
CA PHE A 2 -6.42 4.55 -9.85
C PHE A 2 -5.43 5.62 -10.36
N VAL A 3 -4.61 6.20 -9.46
CA VAL A 3 -3.56 7.17 -9.83
C VAL A 3 -2.49 6.60 -10.74
N ALA A 4 -2.20 5.29 -10.64
CA ALA A 4 -1.17 4.63 -11.42
C ALA A 4 -1.58 4.45 -12.89
N PHE A 5 -2.88 4.21 -13.13
CA PHE A 5 -3.48 4.19 -14.46
C PHE A 5 -3.54 5.57 -15.14
N LYS A 6 -3.56 6.67 -14.36
CA LYS A 6 -3.64 8.04 -14.89
C LYS A 6 -2.29 8.75 -15.03
N SER A 7 -1.19 8.09 -14.69
CA SER A 7 0.13 8.66 -14.96
C SER A 7 0.36 8.71 -16.49
N PRO A 8 0.68 9.90 -17.04
CA PRO A 8 1.66 10.83 -16.45
C PRO A 8 1.12 12.05 -15.65
N CYS A 9 -0.15 12.46 -15.80
CA CYS A 9 -0.74 13.56 -15.01
C CYS A 9 -1.81 13.02 -14.04
N PRO A 10 -1.50 12.87 -12.73
CA PRO A 10 -2.48 12.45 -11.75
C PRO A 10 -3.65 13.43 -11.69
N PRO A 11 -4.89 12.95 -11.51
CA PRO A 11 -6.01 13.84 -11.24
C PRO A 11 -5.76 14.58 -9.91
N TYR A 12 -5.98 15.90 -9.89
CA TYR A 12 -5.78 16.81 -8.74
C TYR A 12 -4.34 17.15 -8.34
N VAL A 13 -3.36 17.00 -9.25
CA VAL A 13 -2.00 17.56 -9.05
C VAL A 13 -2.07 19.08 -8.81
N ASN A 14 -1.30 19.58 -7.82
CA ASN A 14 -1.24 20.99 -7.41
C ASN A 14 -2.57 21.61 -6.91
N THR A 15 -3.49 20.80 -6.42
CA THR A 15 -4.74 21.31 -5.83
C THR A 15 -4.87 20.95 -4.36
N LEU A 16 -5.37 21.90 -3.56
CA LEU A 16 -5.64 21.73 -2.12
C LEU A 16 -6.56 20.53 -1.82
N LYS A 17 -7.48 20.20 -2.74
CA LYS A 17 -8.39 19.04 -2.62
C LYS A 17 -7.64 17.71 -2.74
N GLY A 18 -6.59 17.64 -3.56
CA GLY A 18 -5.74 16.47 -3.71
C GLY A 18 -4.97 16.15 -2.43
N ASP A 19 -4.38 17.17 -1.80
CA ASP A 19 -3.63 17.02 -0.54
C ASP A 19 -4.52 16.50 0.59
N ILE A 20 -5.72 17.07 0.75
CA ILE A 20 -6.69 16.62 1.76
C ILE A 20 -7.09 15.16 1.53
N LEU A 21 -7.31 14.76 0.27
CA LEU A 21 -7.67 13.38 -0.07
C LEU A 21 -6.54 12.40 0.24
N ILE A 22 -5.29 12.75 -0.08
CA ILE A 22 -4.12 11.90 0.23
C ILE A 22 -4.00 11.70 1.73
N LEU A 23 -4.11 12.78 2.51
CA LEU A 23 -4.07 12.72 3.97
C LEU A 23 -5.20 11.87 4.53
N ALA A 24 -6.43 12.02 4.04
CA ALA A 24 -7.58 11.24 4.48
C ALA A 24 -7.41 9.74 4.18
N ILE A 25 -6.95 9.39 2.98
CA ILE A 25 -6.69 7.99 2.60
C ILE A 25 -5.56 7.41 3.44
N TRP A 26 -4.48 8.16 3.63
CA TRP A 26 -3.34 7.71 4.42
C TRP A 26 -3.73 7.48 5.88
N LEU A 27 -4.43 8.43 6.49
CA LEU A 27 -4.91 8.32 7.87
C LEU A 27 -5.87 7.15 8.04
N SER A 28 -6.85 7.04 7.13
CA SER A 28 -7.82 5.92 7.12
C SER A 28 -7.11 4.58 7.00
N THR A 29 -6.13 4.46 6.09
CA THR A 29 -5.33 3.24 5.93
C THR A 29 -4.54 2.92 7.19
N TYR A 30 -3.96 3.92 7.84
CA TYR A 30 -3.20 3.74 9.08
C TYR A 30 -4.10 3.26 10.22
N VAL A 31 -5.30 3.82 10.35
CA VAL A 31 -6.27 3.39 11.36
C VAL A 31 -6.80 1.99 11.06
N LEU A 32 -7.24 1.73 9.83
CA LEU A 32 -7.83 0.44 9.42
C LEU A 32 -6.83 -0.71 9.50
N LEU A 33 -5.59 -0.51 9.08
CA LEU A 33 -4.58 -1.59 9.05
C LEU A 33 -3.67 -1.59 10.28
N GLY A 34 -3.38 -0.42 10.86
CA GLY A 34 -2.50 -0.28 12.02
C GLY A 34 -3.19 -0.63 13.34
N TYR A 35 -4.45 -0.24 13.54
CA TYR A 35 -5.14 -0.46 14.81
C TYR A 35 -5.40 -1.95 15.12
N PRO A 36 -5.90 -2.78 14.19
CA PRO A 36 -6.07 -4.21 14.44
C PRO A 36 -4.73 -4.90 14.69
N ARG A 37 -3.70 -4.46 13.96
CA ARG A 37 -2.33 -4.95 14.10
C ARG A 37 -1.78 -4.70 15.52
N LEU A 38 -2.04 -3.54 16.10
CA LEU A 38 -1.69 -3.19 17.48
C LEU A 38 -2.45 -4.02 18.52
N ILE A 39 -3.76 -4.22 18.33
CA ILE A 39 -4.58 -5.02 19.26
C ILE A 39 -4.11 -6.48 19.25
N ILE A 40 -3.92 -7.07 18.07
CA ILE A 40 -3.45 -8.45 17.94
C ILE A 40 -2.06 -8.60 18.55
N ALA A 41 -1.15 -7.65 18.33
CA ALA A 41 0.18 -7.67 18.91
C ALA A 41 0.16 -7.60 20.45
N ASN A 42 -0.70 -6.74 21.02
CA ASN A 42 -0.85 -6.65 22.47
C ASN A 42 -1.48 -7.92 23.06
N TYR A 43 -2.55 -8.43 22.43
CA TYR A 43 -3.20 -9.67 22.86
C TYR A 43 -2.22 -10.85 22.80
N VAL A 44 -1.49 -11.02 21.71
CA VAL A 44 -0.54 -12.14 21.57
C VAL A 44 0.64 -12.03 22.55
N ARG A 45 1.04 -10.81 22.94
CA ARG A 45 2.08 -10.57 23.93
C ARG A 45 1.69 -11.04 25.33
N ASP A 46 0.44 -10.86 25.73
CA ASP A 46 0.01 -11.15 27.10
C ASP A 46 -0.22 -12.65 27.37
N TYR A 47 -0.48 -13.45 26.32
CA TYR A 47 -0.87 -14.85 26.46
C TYR A 47 0.26 -15.87 26.21
N CYS A 48 1.38 -15.52 25.57
CA CYS A 48 2.39 -16.51 25.19
C CYS A 48 3.82 -15.95 25.03
N SER A 49 4.81 -16.61 25.65
CA SER A 49 6.23 -16.28 25.47
C SER A 49 6.72 -16.44 24.01
N SER A 50 6.04 -17.25 23.19
CA SER A 50 6.37 -17.47 21.77
C SER A 50 5.38 -16.77 20.81
N GLY A 51 4.47 -15.96 21.34
CA GLY A 51 3.41 -15.31 20.56
C GLY A 51 3.94 -14.32 19.53
N MET A 52 4.93 -13.50 19.91
CA MET A 52 5.53 -12.52 19.00
C MET A 52 6.17 -13.15 17.76
N PHE A 53 6.71 -14.37 17.88
CA PHE A 53 7.30 -15.09 16.76
C PHE A 53 6.26 -15.43 15.70
N TRP A 54 5.14 -16.06 16.10
CA TRP A 54 4.05 -16.42 15.18
C TRP A 54 3.37 -15.21 14.56
N TYR A 55 3.23 -14.13 15.33
CA TYR A 55 2.75 -12.86 14.81
C TYR A 55 3.69 -12.28 13.73
N GLY A 56 5.01 -12.33 13.96
CA GLY A 56 6.00 -11.92 12.97
C GLY A 56 5.95 -12.76 11.69
N VAL A 57 5.82 -14.09 11.82
CA VAL A 57 5.66 -15.01 10.68
C VAL A 57 4.41 -14.67 9.87
N SER A 58 3.27 -14.40 10.52
CA SER A 58 2.03 -14.02 9.83
C SER A 58 2.18 -12.71 9.04
N VAL A 59 2.84 -11.70 9.62
CA VAL A 59 3.10 -10.42 8.93
C VAL A 59 3.99 -10.62 7.70
N GLN A 60 5.07 -11.39 7.84
CA GLN A 60 6.01 -11.67 6.76
C GLN A 60 5.35 -12.44 5.62
N LEU A 61 4.50 -13.42 5.95
CA LEU A 61 3.71 -14.14 4.94
C LEU A 61 2.76 -13.20 4.20
N GLY A 62 2.09 -12.28 4.90
CA GLY A 62 1.25 -11.27 4.28
C GLY A 62 2.02 -10.41 3.26
N ALA A 63 3.24 -10.00 3.59
CA ALA A 63 4.10 -9.25 2.68
C ALA A 63 4.53 -10.08 1.46
N LEU A 64 4.88 -11.36 1.66
CA LEU A 64 5.21 -12.30 0.59
C LEU A 64 4.05 -12.44 -0.40
N PHE A 65 2.84 -12.71 0.12
CA PHE A 65 1.64 -12.81 -0.70
C PHE A 65 1.36 -11.51 -1.47
N GLY A 66 1.47 -10.37 -0.81
CA GLY A 66 1.31 -9.06 -1.46
C GLY A 66 2.31 -8.85 -2.60
N SER A 67 3.57 -9.24 -2.40
CA SER A 67 4.61 -9.14 -3.43
C SER A 67 4.35 -10.06 -4.61
N ILE A 68 3.96 -11.32 -4.36
CA ILE A 68 3.62 -12.28 -5.41
C ILE A 68 2.45 -11.76 -6.25
N LEU A 69 1.39 -11.27 -5.59
CA LEU A 69 0.22 -10.70 -6.28
C LEU A 69 0.61 -9.49 -7.14
N ASN A 70 1.44 -8.58 -6.61
CA ASN A 70 1.86 -7.40 -7.35
C ASN A 70 2.73 -7.77 -8.55
N TYR A 71 3.66 -8.69 -8.38
CA TYR A 71 4.49 -9.21 -9.47
C TYR A 71 3.64 -9.84 -10.57
N HIS A 72 2.71 -10.73 -10.20
CA HIS A 72 1.81 -11.38 -11.16
C HIS A 72 0.96 -10.36 -11.92
N LEU A 73 0.49 -9.33 -11.22
CA LEU A 73 -0.33 -8.27 -11.79
C LEU A 73 0.42 -7.40 -12.80
N ILE A 74 1.71 -7.13 -12.56
CA ILE A 74 2.53 -6.33 -13.46
C ILE A 74 3.00 -7.16 -14.65
N GLU A 75 3.51 -8.37 -14.40
CA GLU A 75 4.19 -9.21 -15.40
C GLU A 75 3.22 -9.90 -16.36
N ILE A 76 2.11 -10.47 -15.85
CA ILE A 76 1.21 -11.29 -16.68
C ILE A 76 0.12 -10.45 -17.34
N PHE A 77 -0.37 -9.42 -16.64
CA PHE A 77 -1.40 -8.56 -17.21
C PHE A 77 -0.84 -7.39 -18.02
N SER A 78 0.49 -7.17 -18.02
CA SER A 78 1.18 -6.06 -18.72
C SER A 78 0.46 -4.71 -18.57
N LEU A 79 -0.16 -4.48 -17.39
CA LEU A 79 -1.00 -3.29 -17.13
C LEU A 79 -0.19 -2.00 -17.13
N PHE A 80 1.14 -2.10 -16.99
CA PHE A 80 2.07 -0.99 -17.02
C PHE A 80 2.98 -1.15 -18.24
N ASN A 81 2.62 -0.49 -19.35
CA ASN A 81 3.56 -0.25 -20.43
C ASN A 81 4.62 0.77 -19.97
N GLU A 82 5.86 0.60 -20.42
CA GLU A 82 6.96 1.51 -20.14
C GLU A 82 6.56 2.94 -20.51
N LYS A 83 6.65 3.86 -19.53
CA LYS A 83 6.20 5.23 -19.70
C LYS A 83 7.30 6.08 -20.31
N MET A 84 6.92 6.94 -21.24
CA MET A 84 7.79 7.93 -21.89
C MET A 84 8.51 8.82 -20.86
N PRO A 85 9.75 9.27 -21.15
CA PRO A 85 10.55 10.08 -20.24
C PRO A 85 9.86 11.40 -19.85
N CYS A 86 10.04 11.80 -18.58
CA CYS A 86 9.40 12.96 -17.94
C CYS A 86 9.67 14.32 -18.63
N GLU A 87 10.58 14.39 -19.59
CA GLU A 87 10.97 15.62 -20.28
C GLU A 87 9.93 16.09 -21.32
N GLN A 88 9.02 15.21 -21.74
CA GLN A 88 7.98 15.49 -22.76
C GLN A 88 6.58 15.70 -22.17
N ILE A 89 6.43 15.65 -20.84
CA ILE A 89 5.14 15.62 -20.18
C ILE A 89 4.81 17.03 -19.66
N ASN A 90 3.98 17.77 -20.41
CA ASN A 90 3.35 18.99 -19.91
C ASN A 90 2.08 18.64 -19.13
N CYS A 91 2.20 18.59 -17.80
CA CYS A 91 1.12 18.78 -16.83
C CYS A 91 1.29 20.17 -16.19
#